data_AF-A0A5N4EKW0-F1
#
_entry.id   AF-A0A5N4EKW0-F1
#
_cell.length_a   1.000
_cell.length_b   1.000
_cell.length_c   1.000
_cell.angle_alpha   90.00
_cell.angle_beta   90.00
_cell.angle_gamma   90.00
#
_symmetry.space_group_name_H-M   'P 1'
#
loop_
_entity.id
_entity.type
_entity.pdbx_description
1 polymer ?
#
loop_
_entity_poly.entity_id
_entity_poly.type
_entity_poly.pdbx_seq_one_letter_code
_entity_poly.pdbx_strand_id
1 'polypeptide(L)'
;MESKAEGLLPEECRVALNQVASYELNVSDAYVSMTCYYTEDKETPAFLTFFEDQAERLDIENWGTGKKAIESALQLENTLSSLLQDLKALASRKKQASLARFMKKFLDEQIRNISYLEYQLGYQEELEKMAKNEGQDEKAAVASEASGKETPEGNTARLPTQQVPSPES
;
A
#
# COMPACT_ATOMS: atom_id res chain seq x y z
N MET A 1 -6.09 6.33 51.11
CA MET A 1 -7.20 6.59 50.17
C MET A 1 -6.62 6.44 48.77
N GLU A 2 -6.88 5.30 48.13
CA GLU A 2 -6.52 5.10 46.72
C GLU A 2 -7.40 6.02 45.88
N SER A 3 -6.77 6.90 45.10
CA SER A 3 -7.46 7.72 44.11
C SER A 3 -8.06 6.79 43.06
N LYS A 4 -9.36 6.55 43.18
CA LYS A 4 -10.18 5.88 42.17
C LYS A 4 -10.04 6.70 40.89
N ALA A 5 -9.27 6.18 39.94
CA ALA A 5 -9.08 6.79 38.62
C ALA A 5 -10.37 6.63 37.78
N GLU A 6 -11.42 7.34 38.17
CA GLU A 6 -12.61 7.55 37.35
C GLU A 6 -12.22 8.56 36.25
N GLY A 7 -11.82 8.05 35.08
CA GLY A 7 -11.53 8.87 33.91
C GLY A 7 -10.50 8.31 32.93
N LEU A 8 -9.76 7.26 33.29
CA LEU A 8 -8.76 6.68 32.40
C LEU A 8 -9.39 5.64 31.47
N LEU A 9 -9.01 5.69 30.19
CA LEU A 9 -9.29 4.62 29.23
C LEU A 9 -8.90 3.27 29.84
N PRO A 10 -9.74 2.22 29.73
CA PRO A 10 -9.40 0.89 30.21
C PRO A 10 -8.04 0.45 29.70
N GLU A 11 -7.25 -0.22 30.54
CA GLU A 11 -5.87 -0.59 30.21
C GLU A 11 -5.75 -1.29 28.87
N GLU A 12 -6.63 -2.26 28.60
CA GLU A 12 -6.68 -2.98 27.33
C GLU A 12 -6.90 -2.05 26.13
N CYS A 13 -7.79 -1.05 26.26
CA CYS A 13 -8.02 -0.06 25.21
C CYS A 13 -6.81 0.85 25.02
N ARG A 14 -6.10 1.20 26.11
CA ARG A 14 -4.89 2.02 26.06
C ARG A 14 -3.75 1.29 25.37
N VAL A 15 -3.54 0.02 25.71
CA VAL A 15 -2.53 -0.84 25.07
C VAL A 15 -2.82 -0.99 23.58
N ALA A 16 -4.07 -1.31 23.22
CA ALA A 16 -4.46 -1.43 21.82
C ALA A 16 -4.34 -0.09 21.05
N LEU A 17 -4.67 1.04 21.68
CA LEU A 17 -4.46 2.36 21.07
C LEU A 17 -2.97 2.64 20.81
N ASN A 18 -2.09 2.30 21.75
CA ASN A 18 -0.65 2.46 21.57
C ASN A 18 -0.12 1.55 20.45
N GLN A 19 -0.65 0.32 20.33
CA GLN A 19 -0.32 -0.58 19.23
C GLN A 19 -0.73 0.02 17.87
N VAL A 20 -1.96 0.53 17.75
CA VAL A 20 -2.43 1.22 16.55
C VAL A 20 -1.55 2.43 16.23
N ALA A 21 -1.25 3.27 17.21
CA ALA A 21 -0.43 4.47 16.99
C ALA A 21 1.00 4.12 16.55
N SER A 22 1.60 3.08 17.14
CA SER A 22 2.91 2.58 16.71
C SER A 22 2.87 2.04 15.29
N TYR A 23 1.81 1.32 14.93
CA TYR A 23 1.67 0.75 13.59
C TYR A 23 1.39 1.83 12.53
N GLU A 24 0.62 2.87 12.86
CA GLU A 24 0.39 4.03 11.98
C GLU A 24 1.71 4.73 11.61
N LEU A 25 2.59 4.93 12.60
CA LEU A 25 3.92 5.51 12.37
C LEU A 25 4.76 4.60 11.48
N ASN A 26 4.68 3.28 11.67
CA ASN A 26 5.36 2.29 10.84
C ASN A 26 4.86 2.32 9.38
N VAL A 27 3.54 2.42 9.17
CA VAL A 27 2.93 2.55 7.83
C VAL A 27 3.39 3.86 7.17
N SER A 28 3.42 4.96 7.93
CA SER A 28 3.88 6.26 7.43
C SER A 28 5.34 6.22 6.98
N ASP A 29 6.21 5.60 7.77
CA ASP A 29 7.62 5.41 7.43
C ASP A 29 7.81 4.54 6.18
N ALA A 30 7.05 3.45 6.07
CA ALA A 30 7.05 2.60 4.88
C ALA A 30 6.66 3.37 3.61
N TYR A 31 5.61 4.20 3.66
CA TYR A 31 5.23 5.03 2.51
C TYR A 31 6.29 6.06 2.14
N VAL A 32 6.90 6.73 3.12
CA VAL A 32 8.03 7.64 2.85
C VAL A 32 9.17 6.87 2.18
N SER A 33 9.50 5.69 2.68
CA SER A 33 10.53 4.84 2.07
C SER A 33 10.20 4.42 0.63
N MET A 34 8.95 4.04 0.34
CA MET A 34 8.50 3.73 -1.03
C MET A 34 8.64 4.96 -1.93
N THR A 35 8.26 6.15 -1.46
CA THR A 35 8.39 7.37 -2.25
C THR A 35 9.85 7.69 -2.55
N CYS A 36 10.75 7.58 -1.58
CA CYS A 36 12.18 7.74 -1.82
C CYS A 36 12.68 6.78 -2.90
N TYR A 37 12.41 5.48 -2.74
CA TYR A 37 12.87 4.42 -3.65
C TYR A 37 12.52 4.67 -5.13
N TYR A 38 11.31 5.14 -5.42
CA TYR A 38 10.86 5.39 -6.81
C TYR A 38 11.25 6.77 -7.35
N THR A 39 11.82 7.65 -6.53
CA THR A 39 12.27 9.00 -6.93
C THR A 39 13.76 9.08 -7.26
N GLU A 40 14.49 7.97 -7.16
CA GLU A 40 15.95 7.99 -7.25
C GLU A 40 16.47 8.18 -8.67
N ASP A 41 16.79 9.43 -8.93
CA ASP A 41 17.81 9.88 -9.88
C ASP A 41 18.68 10.89 -9.09
N LYS A 42 19.64 10.42 -8.26
CA LYS A 42 20.77 11.22 -7.71
C LYS A 42 21.77 10.50 -6.81
N GLU A 43 23.01 10.99 -6.88
CA GLU A 43 24.16 10.67 -6.00
C GLU A 43 23.80 10.76 -4.51
N THR A 44 24.13 9.70 -3.79
CA THR A 44 23.85 9.52 -2.37
C THR A 44 24.86 10.30 -1.51
N PRO A 45 24.43 11.30 -0.71
CA PRO A 45 25.33 11.99 0.19
C PRO A 45 25.82 11.06 1.32
N ALA A 46 27.07 11.19 1.75
CA ALA A 46 27.67 10.30 2.77
C ALA A 46 26.90 10.24 4.10
N PHE A 47 26.15 11.28 4.46
CA PHE A 47 25.34 11.29 5.68
C PHE A 47 24.08 10.42 5.58
N LEU A 48 23.66 10.00 4.37
CA LEU A 48 22.51 9.14 4.20
C LEU A 48 22.74 7.78 4.88
N THR A 49 23.96 7.22 4.73
CA THR A 49 24.38 5.98 5.41
C THR A 49 24.30 6.06 6.93
N PHE A 50 24.54 7.24 7.53
CA PHE A 50 24.37 7.43 8.97
C PHE A 50 22.89 7.42 9.37
N PHE A 51 22.01 8.03 8.57
CA PHE A 51 20.57 7.98 8.84
C PHE A 51 19.97 6.60 8.56
N GLU A 52 20.51 5.86 7.60
CA GLU A 52 20.19 4.45 7.34
C GLU A 52 20.58 3.55 8.52
N ASP A 53 21.75 3.77 9.14
CA ASP A 53 22.16 3.04 10.36
C ASP A 53 21.35 3.41 11.61
N GLN A 54 20.83 4.64 11.70
CA GLN A 54 20.07 5.12 12.87
C GLN A 54 18.56 4.86 12.78
N ALA A 55 18.02 4.86 11.56
CA ALA A 55 16.73 4.25 11.34
C ALA A 55 16.97 2.74 11.49
N GLU A 56 16.43 2.10 12.51
CA GLU A 56 16.26 0.64 12.53
C GLU A 56 15.21 0.33 11.44
N ARG A 57 15.58 0.62 10.20
CA ARG A 57 14.69 0.85 9.08
C ARG A 57 14.28 -0.52 8.65
N LEU A 58 12.97 -0.69 8.54
CA LEU A 58 12.36 -1.85 7.93
C LEU A 58 13.26 -2.31 6.77
N ASP A 59 13.66 -3.59 6.81
CA ASP A 59 14.60 -4.31 5.92
C ASP A 59 14.10 -4.35 4.44
N ILE A 60 13.62 -3.20 3.97
CA ILE A 60 12.81 -2.97 2.78
C ILE A 60 13.50 -1.88 1.94
N GLU A 61 14.81 -2.00 1.77
CA GLU A 61 15.56 -1.21 0.78
C GLU A 61 15.20 -1.59 -0.66
N ASN A 62 14.44 -2.67 -0.86
CA ASN A 62 14.02 -3.15 -2.18
C ASN A 62 12.51 -3.44 -2.21
N TRP A 63 11.72 -2.41 -2.49
CA TRP A 63 10.27 -2.54 -2.75
C TRP A 63 9.96 -3.26 -4.08
N GLY A 64 10.97 -3.48 -4.93
CA GLY A 64 10.85 -4.23 -6.17
C GLY A 64 10.08 -3.48 -7.25
N THR A 65 9.31 -4.22 -8.06
CA THR A 65 8.45 -3.64 -9.10
C THR A 65 7.30 -2.85 -8.48
N GLY A 66 6.71 -1.91 -9.22
CA GLY A 66 5.55 -1.16 -8.75
C GLY A 66 4.41 -2.05 -8.24
N LYS A 67 4.27 -3.26 -8.79
CA LYS A 67 3.32 -4.27 -8.29
C LYS A 67 3.62 -4.80 -6.91
N LYS A 68 4.88 -5.18 -6.66
CA LYS A 68 5.29 -5.65 -5.33
C LYS A 68 5.14 -4.55 -4.28
N ALA A 69 5.40 -3.30 -4.63
CA ALA A 69 5.17 -2.17 -3.74
C ALA A 69 3.69 -2.00 -3.40
N ILE A 70 2.79 -2.08 -4.39
CA ILE A 70 1.34 -1.98 -4.15
C ILE A 70 0.83 -3.16 -3.33
N GLU A 71 1.29 -4.39 -3.60
CA GLU A 71 0.97 -5.57 -2.79
C GLU A 71 1.41 -5.37 -1.32
N SER A 72 2.60 -4.80 -1.11
CA SER A 72 3.13 -4.53 0.23
C SER A 72 2.33 -3.42 0.94
N ALA A 73 2.01 -2.33 0.24
CA ALA A 73 1.15 -1.27 0.76
C ALA A 73 -0.23 -1.82 1.15
N LEU A 74 -0.82 -2.66 0.30
CA LEU A 74 -2.11 -3.29 0.57
C LEU A 74 -2.07 -4.19 1.81
N GLN A 75 -0.99 -4.93 2.03
CA GLN A 75 -0.80 -5.72 3.26
C GLN A 75 -0.69 -4.83 4.51
N LEU A 76 0.05 -3.73 4.41
CA LEU A 76 0.20 -2.77 5.50
C LEU A 76 -1.16 -2.16 5.89
N GLU A 77 -1.94 -1.65 4.93
CA GLU A 77 -3.26 -1.07 5.16
C GLU A 77 -4.27 -2.10 5.68
N ASN A 78 -4.28 -3.33 5.16
CA ASN A 78 -5.15 -4.38 5.68
C ASN A 78 -4.84 -4.70 7.16
N THR A 79 -3.56 -4.73 7.52
CA THR A 79 -3.14 -4.97 8.91
C THR A 79 -3.55 -3.82 9.81
N LEU A 80 -3.33 -2.57 9.38
CA LEU A 80 -3.76 -1.38 10.12
C LEU A 80 -5.29 -1.33 10.31
N SER A 81 -6.04 -1.62 9.25
CA SER A 81 -7.49 -1.75 9.28
C SER A 81 -7.96 -2.80 10.28
N SER A 82 -7.32 -3.99 10.31
CA SER A 82 -7.62 -5.02 11.30
C SER A 82 -7.39 -4.55 12.74
N LEU A 83 -6.24 -3.91 13.01
CA LEU A 83 -5.93 -3.37 14.34
C LEU A 83 -6.94 -2.30 14.78
N LEU A 84 -7.38 -1.44 13.87
CA LEU A 84 -8.41 -0.42 14.12
C LEU A 84 -9.79 -1.05 14.40
N GLN A 85 -10.16 -2.11 13.67
CA GLN A 85 -11.40 -2.84 13.90
C GLN A 85 -11.39 -3.53 15.26
N ASP A 86 -10.28 -4.16 15.63
CA ASP A 86 -10.09 -4.80 16.94
C ASP A 86 -10.18 -3.79 18.07
N LEU A 87 -9.52 -2.63 17.94
CA LEU A 87 -9.62 -1.54 18.91
C LEU A 87 -11.06 -1.04 19.06
N LYS A 88 -11.80 -0.86 17.96
CA LYS A 88 -13.20 -0.44 17.99
C LYS A 88 -14.09 -1.49 18.66
N ALA A 89 -13.90 -2.78 18.35
CA ALA A 89 -14.64 -3.87 18.97
C ALA A 89 -14.37 -3.95 20.49
N LEU A 90 -13.10 -3.81 20.87
CA LEU A 90 -12.67 -3.76 22.26
C LEU A 90 -13.27 -2.56 23.01
N ALA A 91 -13.21 -1.37 22.42
CA ALA A 91 -13.83 -0.16 22.97
C ALA A 91 -15.34 -0.35 23.19
N SER A 92 -16.03 -0.97 22.23
CA SER A 92 -17.47 -1.27 22.33
C SER A 92 -17.76 -2.24 23.49
N ARG A 93 -16.98 -3.32 23.62
CA ARG A 93 -17.08 -4.29 24.73
C ARG A 93 -16.83 -3.65 26.11
N LYS A 94 -15.90 -2.70 26.18
CA LYS A 94 -15.57 -1.94 27.39
C LYS A 94 -16.48 -0.73 27.64
N LYS A 95 -17.57 -0.59 26.87
CA LYS A 95 -18.54 0.52 26.96
C LYS A 95 -17.91 1.92 26.76
N GLN A 96 -16.81 1.99 26.01
CA GLN A 96 -16.13 3.23 25.63
C GLN A 96 -16.70 3.77 24.31
N ALA A 97 -17.94 4.28 24.37
CA ALA A 97 -18.67 4.72 23.18
C ALA A 97 -18.01 5.88 22.42
N SER A 98 -17.33 6.79 23.14
CA SER A 98 -16.58 7.90 22.54
C SER A 98 -15.41 7.40 21.70
N LEU A 99 -14.61 6.46 22.21
CA LEU A 99 -13.50 5.85 21.49
C LEU A 99 -14.00 5.05 20.27
N ALA A 100 -15.03 4.22 20.44
CA ALA A 100 -15.60 3.46 19.32
C ALA A 100 -16.15 4.36 18.20
N ARG A 101 -16.76 5.50 18.56
CA ARG A 101 -17.20 6.52 17.59
C ARG A 101 -16.01 7.20 16.92
N PHE A 102 -14.99 7.55 17.68
CA PHE A 102 -13.78 8.20 17.17
C PHE A 102 -13.05 7.32 16.15
N MET A 103 -13.03 5.98 16.33
CA MET A 103 -12.42 5.05 15.38
C MET A 103 -13.09 5.01 14.00
N LYS A 104 -14.36 5.42 13.88
CA LYS A 104 -15.10 5.33 12.62
C LYS A 104 -14.41 6.10 11.48
N LYS A 105 -13.89 7.29 11.74
CA LYS A 105 -13.24 8.12 10.71
C LYS A 105 -11.99 7.45 10.12
N PHE A 106 -11.22 6.74 10.95
CA PHE A 106 -10.02 6.04 10.52
C PHE A 106 -10.39 4.80 9.70
N LEU A 107 -11.42 4.07 10.11
CA LEU A 107 -11.92 2.93 9.33
C LEU A 107 -12.47 3.36 7.97
N ASP A 108 -13.17 4.50 7.90
CA ASP A 108 -13.67 5.04 6.63
C ASP A 108 -12.50 5.43 5.69
N GLU A 109 -11.39 5.95 6.24
CA GLU A 109 -10.15 6.22 5.50
C GLU A 109 -9.48 4.94 5.00
N GLN A 110 -9.34 3.94 5.87
CA GLN A 110 -8.74 2.65 5.53
C GLN A 110 -9.51 1.95 4.40
N ILE A 111 -10.84 2.04 4.41
CA ILE A 111 -11.67 1.53 3.30
C ILE A 111 -11.29 2.20 1.97
N ARG A 112 -11.10 3.53 1.97
CA ARG A 112 -10.70 4.27 0.76
C ARG A 112 -9.31 3.85 0.29
N ASN A 113 -8.34 3.79 1.19
CA ASN A 113 -6.95 3.43 0.86
C ASN A 113 -6.85 2.02 0.29
N ILE A 114 -7.48 1.05 0.96
CA ILE A 114 -7.53 -0.35 0.49
C ILE A 114 -8.19 -0.43 -0.88
N SER A 115 -9.35 0.20 -1.07
CA SER A 115 -10.05 0.20 -2.37
C SER A 115 -9.18 0.77 -3.50
N TYR A 116 -8.44 1.84 -3.21
CA TYR A 116 -7.53 2.45 -4.19
C TYR A 116 -6.38 1.51 -4.55
N LEU A 117 -5.73 0.90 -3.56
CA LEU A 117 -4.61 -0.01 -3.77
C LEU A 117 -5.05 -1.27 -4.52
N GLU A 118 -6.21 -1.84 -4.20
CA GLU A 118 -6.81 -2.97 -4.92
C GLU A 118 -7.07 -2.63 -6.39
N TYR A 119 -7.62 -1.43 -6.65
CA TYR A 119 -7.83 -0.94 -8.01
C TYR A 119 -6.51 -0.83 -8.79
N GLN A 120 -5.47 -0.23 -8.19
CA GLN A 120 -4.17 -0.09 -8.84
C GLN A 120 -3.49 -1.44 -9.09
N LEU A 121 -3.61 -2.38 -8.15
CA LEU A 121 -3.10 -3.74 -8.30
C LEU A 121 -3.78 -4.45 -9.47
N GLY A 122 -5.10 -4.36 -9.56
CA GLY A 122 -5.87 -4.91 -10.68
C GLY A 122 -5.45 -4.34 -12.03
N TYR A 123 -5.25 -3.01 -12.10
CA TYR A 123 -4.76 -2.36 -13.31
C TYR A 123 -3.38 -2.88 -13.74
N GLN A 124 -2.45 -3.07 -12.80
CA GLN A 124 -1.12 -3.62 -13.11
C GLN A 124 -1.18 -5.07 -13.56
N GLU A 125 -2.06 -5.89 -12.99
CA GLU A 125 -2.28 -7.27 -13.47
C GLU A 125 -2.81 -7.30 -14.90
N GLU A 126 -3.67 -6.36 -15.28
CA GLU A 126 -4.16 -6.23 -16.66
C GLU A 126 -3.03 -5.87 -17.62
N LEU A 127 -2.17 -4.90 -17.26
CA LEU A 127 -0.99 -4.56 -18.06
C LEU A 127 -0.04 -5.76 -18.23
N GLU A 128 0.20 -6.53 -17.18
CA GLU A 128 1.03 -7.75 -17.26
C GLU A 128 0.43 -8.82 -18.17
N LYS A 129 -0.91 -8.94 -18.21
CA LYS A 129 -1.61 -9.88 -19.12
C LYS A 129 -1.49 -9.44 -20.57
N MET A 130 -1.64 -8.15 -20.85
CA MET A 130 -1.51 -7.59 -22.21
C MET A 130 -0.10 -7.80 -22.77
N ALA A 131 0.93 -7.50 -21.97
CA ALA A 131 2.32 -7.70 -22.37
C ALA A 131 2.69 -9.17 -22.65
N LYS A 132 2.06 -10.12 -21.93
CA LYS A 132 2.27 -11.56 -22.15
C LYS A 132 1.62 -12.07 -23.44
N ASN A 133 0.46 -11.51 -23.81
CA ASN A 133 -0.25 -11.89 -25.03
C ASN A 133 0.50 -11.39 -26.28
N GLU A 134 1.02 -10.15 -26.25
CA GLU A 134 1.83 -9.59 -27.34
C GLU A 134 3.12 -10.39 -27.59
N GLY A 135 3.80 -10.82 -26.52
CA GLY A 135 5.00 -11.67 -26.65
C GLY A 135 4.74 -13.09 -27.19
N GLN A 136 3.49 -13.58 -27.16
CA GLN A 136 3.11 -14.84 -27.79
C GLN A 136 2.75 -14.66 -29.27
N ASP A 137 2.12 -13.55 -29.63
CA ASP A 137 1.79 -13.21 -31.01
C ASP A 137 3.04 -12.89 -31.84
N GLU A 138 4.04 -12.19 -31.28
CA GLU A 138 5.35 -12.02 -31.94
C GLU A 138 6.09 -13.35 -32.10
N LYS A 139 6.03 -14.26 -31.12
CA LYS A 139 6.70 -15.57 -31.21
C LYS A 139 6.01 -16.50 -32.21
N ALA A 140 4.70 -16.36 -32.40
CA ALA A 140 3.94 -17.07 -33.43
C ALA A 140 4.13 -16.44 -34.83
N ALA A 141 4.23 -15.11 -34.92
CA ALA A 141 4.57 -14.39 -36.15
C ALA A 141 5.99 -14.74 -36.64
N VAL A 142 6.99 -14.73 -35.76
CA VAL A 142 8.38 -15.13 -36.11
C VAL A 142 8.46 -16.61 -36.55
N ALA A 143 7.59 -17.48 -36.02
CA ALA A 143 7.50 -18.88 -36.46
C ALA A 143 6.80 -19.04 -37.83
N SER A 144 5.98 -18.08 -38.24
CA SER A 144 5.26 -18.08 -39.52
C SER A 144 5.94 -17.23 -40.61
N GLU A 145 6.80 -16.27 -40.24
CA GLU A 145 7.62 -15.45 -41.14
C GLU A 145 8.84 -16.17 -41.73
N ALA A 146 9.13 -17.42 -41.31
CA ALA A 146 10.06 -18.29 -42.02
C ALA A 146 9.56 -18.72 -43.42
N SER A 147 8.35 -18.32 -43.83
CA SER A 147 7.85 -18.50 -45.19
C SER A 147 6.88 -17.38 -45.59
N GLY A 148 7.39 -16.36 -46.28
CA GLY A 148 6.55 -15.47 -47.09
C GLY A 148 6.49 -14.02 -46.59
N LYS A 149 6.75 -13.13 -47.55
CA LYS A 149 6.86 -11.67 -47.47
C LYS A 149 5.47 -11.03 -47.45
N GLU A 150 5.19 -10.12 -46.51
CA GLU A 150 4.49 -8.84 -46.69
C GLU A 150 4.22 -8.13 -45.34
N THR A 151 4.56 -6.84 -45.28
CA THR A 151 4.26 -5.91 -44.19
C THR A 151 2.79 -5.47 -44.21
N PRO A 152 2.14 -5.36 -43.04
CA PRO A 152 1.10 -4.35 -42.82
C PRO A 152 1.45 -3.41 -41.66
N GLU A 153 1.00 -2.16 -41.83
CA GLU A 153 1.25 -1.00 -40.99
C GLU A 153 0.68 -1.13 -39.57
N GLY A 154 1.34 -0.41 -38.65
CA GLY A 154 1.17 -0.47 -37.20
C GLY A 154 -0.26 -0.38 -36.68
N ASN A 155 -0.65 -1.43 -35.94
CA ASN A 155 -1.71 -1.36 -34.95
C ASN A 155 -1.08 -0.96 -33.61
N THR A 156 -1.13 0.34 -33.27
CA THR A 156 -0.80 0.79 -31.92
C THR A 156 -1.92 0.33 -30.99
N ALA A 157 -1.67 -0.70 -30.17
CA ALA A 157 -2.58 -1.10 -29.11
C ALA A 157 -2.88 0.11 -28.23
N ARG A 158 -4.17 0.49 -28.14
CA ARG A 158 -4.61 1.64 -27.37
C ARG A 158 -4.53 1.27 -25.89
N LEU A 159 -3.53 1.84 -25.19
CA LEU A 159 -3.35 1.65 -23.75
C LEU A 159 -4.66 1.96 -23.00
N PRO A 160 -5.06 1.17 -21.99
CA PRO A 160 -6.26 1.49 -21.21
C PRO A 160 -6.08 2.83 -20.51
N THR A 161 -7.02 3.75 -20.74
CA THR A 161 -7.02 5.07 -20.12
C THR A 161 -7.14 4.93 -18.61
N GLN A 162 -6.10 5.34 -17.86
CA GLN A 162 -6.13 5.37 -16.41
C GLN A 162 -7.07 6.48 -15.95
N GLN A 163 -8.26 6.12 -15.47
CA GLN A 163 -9.16 7.07 -14.81
C GLN A 163 -8.96 6.92 -13.31
N VAL A 164 -7.97 7.65 -12.77
CA VAL A 164 -7.58 7.58 -11.36
C VAL A 164 -8.77 8.02 -10.49
N PRO A 165 -9.31 7.15 -9.61
CA PRO A 165 -10.21 7.62 -8.58
C PRO A 165 -9.41 8.49 -7.60
N SER A 166 -9.77 9.76 -7.48
CA SER A 166 -9.15 10.65 -6.49
C SER A 166 -9.45 10.15 -5.08
N PRO A 167 -8.44 10.07 -4.19
CA PRO A 167 -8.71 10.08 -2.77
C PRO A 167 -9.19 11.50 -2.42
N GLU A 168 -10.50 11.72 -2.41
CA GLU A 168 -11.05 12.98 -1.89
C GLU A 168 -10.72 13.09 -0.39
N SER A 169 -10.13 14.23 -0.03
CA SER A 169 -9.60 14.55 1.31
C SER A 169 -10.67 14.72 2.38
#